data_AF-A0AA37RIZ7-F1
#
_entry.id   AF-A0AA37RIZ7-F1
#
_cell.length_a   1.000
_cell.length_b   1.000
_cell.length_c   1.000
_cell.angle_alpha   90.00
_cell.angle_beta   90.00
_cell.angle_gamma   90.00
#
_symmetry.space_group_name_H-M   'P 1'
#
loop_
_entity.id
_entity.type
_entity.pdbx_description
1 polymer ?
#
loop_
_entity_poly.entity_id
_entity_poly.type
_entity_poly.pdbx_seq_one_letter_code
_entity_poly.pdbx_strand_id
1 'polypeptide(L)'
;MESFVSVYVDMGARADDVRAAVDALPLPHGVVEANIDGEAVTDTFGCRIAVDLTGSFDEKADGLAIAREYAAGLSAAIGVPAYAFFDLLRRDYPAS
;
A
#
# COMPACT_ATOMS: atom_id res chain seq x y z
N MET A 1 -4.16 20.32 -1.12
CA MET A 1 -4.59 19.04 -0.52
C MET A 1 -3.75 18.00 -1.21
N GLU A 2 -2.83 17.38 -0.49
CA GLU A 2 -2.06 16.27 -1.03
C GLU A 2 -2.99 15.06 -1.11
N SER A 3 -2.98 14.39 -2.25
CA SER A 3 -3.78 13.18 -2.48
C SER A 3 -3.12 12.00 -1.81
N PHE A 4 -3.92 11.04 -1.34
CA PHE A 4 -3.45 9.94 -0.52
C PHE A 4 -4.13 8.62 -0.89
N VAL A 5 -3.35 7.54 -0.99
CA VAL A 5 -3.88 6.18 -1.09
C VAL A 5 -3.00 5.20 -0.32
N SER A 6 -3.61 4.16 0.26
CA SER A 6 -2.89 3.16 1.05
C SER A 6 -2.84 1.78 0.39
N VAL A 7 -1.72 1.10 0.60
CA VAL A 7 -1.45 -0.29 0.26
C VAL A 7 -1.16 -1.07 1.53
N TYR A 8 -1.68 -2.28 1.64
CA TYR A 8 -1.53 -3.14 2.82
C TYR A 8 -0.79 -4.42 2.44
N VAL A 9 0.34 -4.68 3.10
CA VAL A 9 1.12 -5.91 2.92
C VAL A 9 0.62 -6.98 3.87
N ASP A 10 0.43 -8.20 3.37
CA ASP A 10 -0.08 -9.34 4.14
C ASP A 10 0.88 -9.74 5.28
N MET A 11 0.33 -10.43 6.29
CA MET A 11 0.99 -10.75 7.57
C MET A 11 2.28 -11.60 7.46
N GLY A 12 2.57 -12.16 6.28
CA GLY A 12 3.77 -12.96 6.05
C GLY A 12 5.06 -12.13 5.90
N ALA A 13 4.95 -10.81 5.73
CA ALA A 13 6.10 -9.94 5.50
C ALA A 13 6.74 -9.47 6.80
N ARG A 14 8.07 -9.36 6.82
CA ARG A 14 8.80 -8.70 7.93
C ARG A 14 8.86 -7.21 7.65
N ALA A 15 8.77 -6.40 8.70
CA ALA A 15 8.81 -4.93 8.57
C ALA A 15 10.07 -4.43 7.84
N ASP A 16 11.24 -5.04 8.09
CA ASP A 16 12.47 -4.63 7.43
C ASP A 16 12.49 -5.00 5.94
N ASP A 17 11.88 -6.13 5.55
CA ASP A 17 11.73 -6.51 4.14
C ASP A 17 10.78 -5.54 3.42
N VAL A 18 9.72 -5.09 4.09
CA VAL A 18 8.81 -4.06 3.56
C VAL A 18 9.54 -2.73 3.39
N ARG A 19 10.31 -2.28 4.40
CA ARG A 19 11.13 -1.05 4.32
C ARG A 19 12.08 -1.09 3.15
N ALA A 20 12.87 -2.16 3.03
CA ALA A 20 13.82 -2.32 1.95
C ALA A 20 13.13 -2.32 0.57
N ALA A 21 11.95 -2.94 0.45
CA ALA A 21 11.20 -2.96 -0.80
C ALA A 21 10.62 -1.58 -1.15
N VAL A 22 10.06 -0.86 -0.18
CA VAL A 22 9.53 0.51 -0.37
C VAL A 22 10.64 1.46 -0.80
N ASP A 23 11.82 1.38 -0.18
CA ASP A 23 12.98 2.22 -0.54
C ASP A 23 13.53 1.90 -1.95
N ALA A 24 13.34 0.67 -2.44
CA ALA A 24 13.85 0.22 -3.73
C ALA A 24 12.86 0.36 -4.89
N LEU A 25 11.56 0.44 -4.61
CA LEU A 25 10.54 0.48 -5.65
C LEU A 25 10.40 1.88 -6.25
N PRO A 26 10.25 1.98 -7.59
CA PRO A 26 9.94 3.25 -8.21
C PRO A 26 8.55 3.72 -7.79
N LEU A 27 8.42 5.01 -7.52
CA LEU A 27 7.14 5.63 -7.23
C LEU A 27 6.29 5.73 -8.51
N PRO A 28 4.98 5.42 -8.46
CA PRO A 28 4.08 5.64 -9.57
C PRO A 28 3.97 7.11 -9.95
N HIS A 29 3.56 7.39 -11.19
CA HIS A 29 3.42 8.78 -11.65
C HIS A 29 2.47 9.60 -10.76
N GLY A 30 2.92 10.78 -10.33
CA GLY A 30 2.15 11.67 -9.48
C GLY A 30 2.27 11.38 -7.98
N VAL A 31 2.90 10.27 -7.59
CA VAL A 31 3.29 9.98 -6.19
C VAL A 31 4.62 10.65 -5.91
N VAL A 32 4.71 11.34 -4.79
CA VAL A 32 5.89 12.07 -4.32
C VAL A 32 6.61 11.29 -3.22
N GLU A 33 5.86 10.57 -2.40
CA GLU A 33 6.40 9.82 -1.27
C GLU A 33 5.61 8.52 -1.06
N ALA A 34 6.32 7.48 -0.65
CA ALA A 34 5.76 6.25 -0.11
C ALA A 34 6.28 6.10 1.31
N ASN A 35 5.39 6.21 2.30
CA ASN A 35 5.74 6.12 3.71
C ASN A 35 5.17 4.84 4.32
N ILE A 36 5.93 4.19 5.19
CA ILE A 36 5.43 3.07 5.97
C ILE A 36 4.85 3.64 7.25
N ASP A 37 3.57 3.37 7.52
CA ASP A 37 2.96 3.76 8.79
C ASP A 37 3.60 2.92 9.92
N GLY A 38 4.54 3.58 10.61
CA GLY A 38 5.34 3.00 11.69
C GLY A 38 4.56 2.70 12.96
N GLU A 39 3.38 3.31 13.15
CA GLU A 39 2.46 2.99 14.25
C GLU A 39 1.56 1.80 13.86
N ALA A 40 1.25 1.64 12.56
CA ALA A 40 0.46 0.52 12.03
C ALA A 40 1.21 -0.79 11.78
N VAL A 41 2.53 -0.86 12.05
CA VAL A 41 3.28 -2.15 12.07
C VAL A 41 2.64 -3.15 13.05
N THR A 42 1.80 -2.65 13.96
CA THR A 42 0.84 -3.45 14.71
C THR A 42 -0.56 -2.85 14.55
N ASP A 43 -1.52 -3.67 14.11
CA ASP A 43 -2.95 -3.53 14.39
C ASP A 43 -3.88 -2.76 13.39
N THR A 44 -3.49 -2.58 12.12
CA THR A 44 -4.47 -2.13 11.08
C THR A 44 -4.80 -3.28 10.12
N PHE A 45 -6.10 -3.55 9.90
CA PHE A 45 -6.62 -4.67 9.09
C PHE A 45 -5.98 -6.03 9.39
N GLY A 46 -5.95 -6.43 10.67
CA GLY A 46 -5.43 -7.75 11.06
C GLY A 46 -3.92 -7.87 10.89
N CYS A 47 -3.16 -6.96 11.53
CA CYS A 47 -1.68 -6.96 11.59
C CYS A 47 -0.97 -6.85 10.23
N ARG A 48 -1.52 -6.07 9.30
CA ARG A 48 -0.89 -5.78 8.01
C ARG A 48 -0.11 -4.47 8.08
N ILE A 49 1.02 -4.42 7.38
CA ILE A 49 1.85 -3.21 7.30
C ILE A 49 1.24 -2.30 6.23
N ALA A 50 0.86 -1.10 6.64
CA ALA A 50 0.35 -0.07 5.73
C ALA A 50 1.50 0.73 5.10
N VAL A 51 1.37 0.96 3.79
CA VAL A 51 2.24 1.82 3.00
C VAL A 51 1.37 2.88 2.36
N ASP A 52 1.63 4.13 2.69
CA ASP A 52 0.87 5.29 2.28
C ASP A 52 1.58 6.01 1.15
N LEU A 53 0.86 6.24 0.06
CA LEU A 53 1.33 6.93 -1.13
C LEU A 53 0.72 8.33 -1.15
N THR A 54 1.56 9.35 -0.99
CA THR A 54 1.15 10.75 -1.03
C THR A 54 1.67 11.43 -2.29
N GLY A 55 0.90 12.37 -2.83
CA GLY A 55 1.36 13.14 -3.99
C GLY A 55 0.33 14.09 -4.58
N SER A 56 0.51 14.41 -5.86
CA SER A 56 -0.28 15.39 -6.61
C SER A 56 -1.25 14.76 -7.62
N PHE A 57 -1.45 13.44 -7.58
CA PHE A 57 -2.37 12.71 -8.46
C PHE A 57 -3.84 13.04 -8.15
N ASP A 58 -4.78 12.75 -9.06
CA ASP A 58 -6.21 12.84 -8.74
C ASP A 58 -6.62 11.58 -7.98
N GLU A 59 -6.90 11.71 -6.68
CA GLU A 59 -7.27 10.56 -5.83
C GLU A 59 -8.50 9.80 -6.35
N LYS A 60 -9.49 10.50 -6.92
CA LYS A 60 -10.73 9.88 -7.38
C LYS A 60 -10.57 9.19 -8.72
N ALA A 61 -9.78 9.77 -9.62
CA ALA A 61 -9.57 9.22 -10.95
C ALA A 61 -8.46 8.17 -10.98
N ASP A 62 -7.33 8.45 -10.33
CA ASP A 62 -6.08 7.70 -10.47
C ASP A 62 -5.74 6.86 -9.24
N GLY A 63 -6.24 7.23 -8.07
CA GLY A 63 -5.82 6.65 -6.79
C GLY A 63 -5.92 5.12 -6.72
N LEU A 64 -7.02 4.54 -7.22
CA LEU A 64 -7.18 3.09 -7.24
C LEU A 64 -6.17 2.39 -8.17
N ALA A 65 -5.88 2.99 -9.32
CA ALA A 65 -4.92 2.43 -10.27
C ALA A 65 -3.50 2.49 -9.69
N ILE A 66 -3.13 3.64 -9.11
CA ILE A 66 -1.85 3.86 -8.42
C ILE A 66 -1.65 2.84 -7.29
N ALA A 67 -2.65 2.69 -6.41
CA ALA A 67 -2.56 1.75 -5.29
C ALA A 67 -2.42 0.29 -5.77
N ARG A 68 -3.12 -0.10 -6.84
CA ARG A 68 -3.03 -1.46 -7.41
C ARG A 68 -1.69 -1.73 -8.08
N GLU A 69 -1.18 -0.78 -8.86
CA GLU A 69 0.12 -0.87 -9.51
C GLU A 69 1.22 -1.02 -8.47
N TYR A 70 1.21 -0.15 -7.45
CA TYR A 70 2.18 -0.20 -6.38
C TYR A 70 2.08 -1.49 -5.55
N ALA A 71 0.87 -1.92 -5.20
CA ALA A 71 0.65 -3.19 -4.51
C ALA A 71 1.19 -4.40 -5.30
N ALA A 72 1.03 -4.41 -6.64
CA ALA A 72 1.57 -5.47 -7.48
C ALA A 72 3.12 -5.48 -7.45
N GLY A 73 3.74 -4.30 -7.56
CA GLY A 73 5.20 -4.16 -7.47
C GLY A 73 5.75 -4.58 -6.11
N LEU A 74 5.10 -4.13 -5.03
CA LEU A 74 5.47 -4.46 -3.66
C LEU A 74 5.34 -5.96 -3.36
N SER A 75 4.24 -6.57 -3.81
CA SER A 75 4.02 -8.01 -3.70
C SER A 75 5.10 -8.81 -4.44
N ALA A 76 5.47 -8.38 -5.65
CA ALA A 76 6.52 -9.03 -6.43
C ALA A 76 7.91 -8.89 -5.79
N ALA A 77 8.20 -7.75 -5.17
CA ALA A 77 9.49 -7.50 -4.50
C ALA A 77 9.66 -8.32 -3.22
N ILE A 78 8.59 -8.46 -2.42
CA ILE A 78 8.65 -9.12 -1.11
C ILE A 78 8.32 -10.62 -1.19
N GLY A 79 7.59 -11.05 -2.23
CA GLY A 79 7.10 -12.43 -2.36
C GLY A 79 5.92 -12.76 -1.45
N VAL A 80 5.29 -11.74 -0.87
CA VAL A 80 4.11 -11.81 0.00
C VAL A 80 3.03 -10.92 -0.60
N PRO A 81 1.75 -11.30 -0.57
CA PRO A 81 0.71 -10.49 -1.17
C PRO A 81 0.63 -9.07 -0.58
N ALA A 82 0.36 -8.09 -1.43
CA ALA A 82 0.01 -6.73 -1.03
C ALA A 82 -1.26 -6.29 -1.78
N TYR A 83 -2.05 -5.44 -1.15
CA TYR A 83 -3.38 -5.07 -1.63
C TYR A 83 -3.60 -3.56 -1.56
N ALA A 84 -4.19 -3.00 -2.62
CA ALA A 84 -4.80 -1.68 -2.51
C ALA A 84 -5.91 -1.72 -1.44
N PHE A 85 -6.03 -0.65 -0.66
CA PHE A 85 -7.00 -0.59 0.45
C PHE A 85 -8.43 -0.96 0.03
N PHE A 86 -8.90 -0.42 -1.09
CA PHE A 86 -10.23 -0.71 -1.62
C PHE A 86 -10.45 -2.19 -1.93
N ASP A 87 -9.44 -2.86 -2.49
CA ASP A 87 -9.53 -4.29 -2.82
C ASP A 87 -9.51 -5.15 -1.55
N LEU A 88 -8.76 -4.71 -0.54
CA LEU A 88 -8.73 -5.35 0.77
C LEU A 88 -10.10 -5.29 1.46
N LEU A 89 -10.75 -4.12 1.45
CA LEU A 89 -12.10 -3.96 2.01
C LEU A 89 -13.09 -4.93 1.37
N ARG A 90 -13.05 -5.08 0.05
CA ARG A 90 -13.97 -6.02 -0.66
C ARG A 90 -13.69 -7.48 -0.33
N ARG A 91 -12.43 -7.82 -0.03
CA ARG A 91 -12.02 -9.18 0.30
C ARG A 91 -12.40 -9.55 1.74
N ASP A 92 -12.04 -8.69 2.69
CA ASP A 92 -12.13 -9.01 4.13
C ASP A 92 -13.48 -8.59 4.73
N TYR A 93 -14.15 -7.60 4.12
CA TYR A 93 -15.46 -7.10 4.54
C TYR A 93 -16.42 -6.99 3.34
N PRO A 94 -16.74 -8.12 2.68
CA PRO A 94 -17.70 -8.09 1.57
C PRO A 94 -19.04 -7.57 2.07
N ALA A 95 -19.60 -6.58 1.36
CA ALA A 95 -20.94 -6.06 1.66
C ALA A 95 -21.93 -7.24 1.66
N SER A 96 -22.57 -7.46 2.81
CA SER A 96 -23.58 -8.52 3.01
C SER A 96 -24.84 -8.27 2.19
#